data_AF-A0A831V596-F1
#
_entry.id   AF-A0A831V596-F1
#
_cell.length_a   1.000
_cell.length_b   1.000
_cell.length_c   1.000
_cell.angle_alpha   90.00
_cell.angle_beta   90.00
_cell.angle_gamma   90.00
#
_symmetry.space_group_name_H-M   'P 1'
#
loop_
_entity.id
_entity.type
_entity.pdbx_description
1 polymer ?
#
loop_
_entity_poly.entity_id
_entity_poly.type
_entity_poly.pdbx_seq_one_letter_code
_entity_poly.pdbx_strand_id
1 'polypeptide(L)' 'PIKVNSAHPGWVKTDLGGKDAPMDADEGAKTGVALATLAGDGPSGGFFHMGETLPW' A
#
# COMPACT_ATOMS: atom_id res chain seq x y z
N PRO A 1 16.93 11.15 -4.99
CA PRO A 1 15.70 11.86 -5.41
C PRO A 1 14.55 11.43 -4.49
N ILE A 2 13.58 12.31 -4.21
CA ILE A 2 12.39 11.96 -3.41
C ILE A 2 11.51 11.01 -4.24
N LYS A 3 10.92 10.01 -3.59
CA LYS A 3 9.97 9.05 -4.19
C LYS A 3 8.56 9.37 -3.69
N VAL A 4 7.60 9.43 -4.60
CA VAL A 4 6.19 9.68 -4.28
C VAL A 4 5.35 8.67 -5.05
N ASN A 5 4.50 7.91 -4.35
CA ASN A 5 3.63 6.87 -4.93
C ASN A 5 2.29 6.84 -4.21
N SER A 6 1.28 6.25 -4.85
CA SER A 6 -0.04 5.99 -4.27
C SER A 6 -0.11 4.53 -3.79
N ALA A 7 -0.70 4.31 -2.61
CA ALA A 7 -0.80 2.99 -1.99
C ALA A 7 -2.27 2.56 -1.86
N HIS A 8 -2.59 1.35 -2.30
CA HIS A 8 -3.85 0.68 -2.01
C HIS A 8 -3.65 -0.22 -0.78
N PRO A 9 -4.28 0.09 0.37
CA PRO A 9 -4.15 -0.72 1.58
C PRO A 9 -5.01 -1.99 1.54
N GLY A 10 -5.96 -2.10 0.60
CA GLY A 10 -6.99 -3.13 0.65
C GLY A 10 -8.21 -2.68 1.45
N TRP A 11 -9.16 -3.60 1.63
CA TRP A 11 -10.25 -3.43 2.57
C TRP A 11 -9.86 -4.06 3.90
N VAL A 12 -9.55 -3.21 4.89
CA VAL A 12 -8.83 -3.57 6.12
C VAL A 12 -9.73 -3.46 7.35
N LYS A 13 -9.64 -4.42 8.27
CA LYS A 13 -10.36 -4.44 9.56
C LYS A 13 -9.90 -3.33 10.49
N THR A 14 -10.45 -2.16 10.27
CA THR A 14 -10.29 -0.93 11.05
C THR A 14 -11.67 -0.38 11.38
N ASP A 15 -11.75 0.69 12.17
CA ASP A 15 -13.02 1.38 12.40
C ASP A 15 -13.69 1.83 11.10
N LEU A 16 -12.90 2.20 10.08
CA LEU A 16 -13.39 2.60 8.75
C LEU A 16 -13.85 1.40 7.91
N GLY A 17 -13.10 0.28 7.95
CA GLY A 17 -13.40 -0.90 7.12
C GLY A 17 -14.43 -1.84 7.71
N GLY A 18 -14.61 -1.83 9.04
CA GLY A 18 -15.54 -2.72 9.75
C GLY A 18 -15.03 -4.16 9.91
N LYS A 19 -15.78 -4.95 10.68
CA LYS A 19 -15.41 -6.33 11.06
C LYS A 19 -15.40 -7.34 9.90
N ASP A 20 -16.13 -7.03 8.83
CA ASP A 20 -16.32 -7.93 7.68
C ASP A 20 -15.26 -7.69 6.59
N ALA A 21 -14.37 -6.70 6.79
CA ALA A 21 -13.22 -6.50 5.92
C ALA A 21 -12.34 -7.77 5.91
N PRO A 22 -11.83 -8.20 4.75
CA PRO A 22 -11.12 -9.47 4.64
C PRO A 22 -9.71 -9.42 5.23
N MET A 23 -9.06 -8.25 5.23
CA MET A 23 -7.64 -8.12 5.58
C MET A 23 -7.44 -7.61 7.00
N ASP A 24 -6.42 -8.13 7.68
CA ASP A 24 -5.97 -7.62 8.97
C ASP A 24 -5.12 -6.34 8.81
N ALA A 25 -4.98 -5.57 9.89
CA ALA A 25 -4.33 -4.25 9.85
C ALA A 25 -2.85 -4.31 9.45
N ASP A 26 -2.14 -5.34 9.89
CA ASP A 26 -0.75 -5.60 9.53
C ASP A 26 -0.60 -5.97 8.05
N GLU A 27 -1.56 -6.68 7.48
CA GLU A 27 -1.61 -6.95 6.04
C GLU A 27 -1.81 -5.67 5.24
N GLY A 28 -2.78 -4.84 5.65
CA GLY A 28 -3.06 -3.57 4.97
C GLY A 28 -1.88 -2.58 5.00
N ALA A 29 -1.03 -2.67 6.02
CA ALA A 29 0.16 -1.84 6.15
C ALA A 29 1.29 -2.21 5.17
N LYS A 30 1.33 -3.45 4.65
CA LYS A 30 2.45 -3.97 3.84
C LYS A 30 2.79 -3.07 2.65
N THR A 31 1.79 -2.65 1.88
CA THR A 31 2.00 -1.78 0.71
C THR A 31 2.60 -0.43 1.11
N GLY A 32 2.07 0.20 2.16
CA GLY A 32 2.58 1.48 2.65
C GLY A 32 4.01 1.39 3.18
N VAL A 33 4.31 0.35 3.97
CA VAL A 33 5.65 0.11 4.53
C VAL A 33 6.68 -0.18 3.42
N ALA A 34 6.32 -1.00 2.42
CA ALA A 34 7.18 -1.27 1.29
C ALA A 34 7.53 0.00 0.50
N LEU A 35 6.53 0.86 0.22
CA LEU A 35 6.75 2.14 -0.47
C LEU A 35 7.54 3.14 0.37
N ALA A 36 7.40 3.11 1.70
CA ALA A 36 8.15 3.97 2.61
C ALA A 36 9.63 3.57 2.77
N THR A 37 9.99 2.33 2.40
CA THR A 37 11.33 1.76 2.58
C THR A 37 12.05 1.48 1.26
N LEU A 38 11.59 2.08 0.16
CA LEU A 38 12.19 1.90 -1.17
C LEU A 38 13.66 2.34 -1.22
N ALA A 39 14.45 1.56 -1.96
CA ALA A 39 15.79 1.95 -2.36
C ALA A 39 15.78 3.18 -3.30
N GLY A 40 16.95 3.80 -3.49
CA GLY A 40 17.09 5.01 -4.31
C GLY A 40 16.71 4.86 -5.78
N ASP A 41 16.78 3.63 -6.31
CA ASP A 41 16.37 3.22 -7.65
C ASP A 41 14.90 2.72 -7.71
N GLY A 42 14.18 2.73 -6.60
CA GLY A 42 12.77 2.34 -6.52
C GLY A 42 11.83 3.26 -7.31
N PRO A 43 10.56 2.84 -7.53
CA PRO A 43 9.60 3.54 -8.37
C PRO A 43 9.15 4.89 -7.79
N SER A 44 8.68 5.78 -8.67
CA SER A 44 7.99 7.02 -8.31
C SER A 44 6.89 7.30 -9.33
N GLY A 45 5.73 7.75 -8.87
CA GLY A 45 4.56 8.10 -9.68
C GLY A 45 3.62 6.93 -9.99
N GLY A 46 3.75 5.80 -9.29
CA GLY A 46 2.89 4.62 -9.51
C GLY A 46 1.78 4.43 -8.48
N PHE A 47 0.88 3.49 -8.75
CA PHE A 47 -0.16 3.00 -7.85
C PHE A 47 0.07 1.51 -7.57
N PHE A 48 0.09 1.12 -6.29
CA PHE A 48 0.52 -0.24 -5.91
C PHE A 48 -0.41 -0.90 -4.90
N HIS A 49 -0.50 -2.24 -4.96
CA HIS A 49 -1.10 -3.10 -3.95
C HIS A 49 -0.31 -4.40 -3.84
N MET A 50 0.15 -4.78 -2.64
CA MET A 50 0.77 -6.09 -2.39
C MET A 50 1.91 -6.46 -3.36
N GLY A 51 2.73 -5.46 -3.73
CA GLY A 51 3.86 -5.65 -4.64
C GLY A 51 3.51 -5.57 -6.13
N GLU A 52 2.23 -5.45 -6.47
CA GLU A 52 1.76 -5.29 -7.85
C GLU A 52 1.55 -3.81 -8.20
N THR A 53 1.87 -3.46 -9.44
CA THR A 53 1.52 -2.16 -10.03
C THR A 53 0.10 -2.24 -10.58
N LEU A 54 -0.74 -1.30 -10.16
CA LEU A 54 -2.12 -1.16 -10.61
C LEU A 54 -2.23 -0.06 -11.69
N PRO A 55 -3.20 -0.15 -12.62
CA PRO A 55 -3.55 0.96 -13.48
C PRO A 55 -4.13 2.14 -12.66
N TRP A 56 -3.92 3.36 -13.14
CA TRP A 56 -4.54 4.56 -12.57
C TRP A 56 -6.01 4.66 -12.97
#